data_AF-A0AA38GIE9-F1
#
_entry.id   AF-A0AA38GIE9-F1
#
_cell.length_a   1.000
_cell.length_b   1.000
_cell.length_c   1.000
_cell.angle_alpha   90.00
_cell.angle_beta   90.00
_cell.angle_gamma   90.00
#
_symmetry.space_group_name_H-M   'P 1'
#
loop_
_entity.id
_entity.type
_entity.pdbx_description
1 polymer ?
#
loop_
_entity_poly.entity_id
_entity_poly.type
_entity_poly.pdbx_seq_one_letter_code
_entity_poly.pdbx_strand_id
1 'polypeptide(L)'
;KLFIADTNNNVIRSVNLNTGETTMVHTLELKGVQVPSTMPKSPKRLQRRPSADAQNIRIEPISAMKGDLHLDISLLPEYHFSKEADSKFEADVEPSDGVLVEPMDGTLNSEGSAILHFTRSAQISATVRVNCKVYYCKEDEVCLYQNLAFEVPFSADSESSTAEIPLSYTVQPKKRL
;
A
#
# COMPACT_ATOMS: atom_id res chain seq x y z
N LYS A 1 22.71 -18.62 29.68
CA LYS A 1 22.68 -17.59 28.59
C LYS A 1 21.23 -17.35 28.22
N LEU A 2 20.81 -16.09 28.16
CA LEU A 2 19.50 -15.68 27.67
C LEU A 2 19.65 -15.27 26.21
N PHE A 3 18.71 -15.69 25.36
CA PHE A 3 18.64 -15.27 23.97
C PHE A 3 17.39 -14.41 23.77
N ILE A 4 17.53 -13.33 22.99
CA ILE A 4 16.49 -12.32 22.74
C ILE A 4 16.31 -12.23 21.23
N ALA A 5 15.09 -12.46 20.75
CA ALA A 5 14.72 -12.16 19.37
C ALA A 5 14.28 -10.70 19.29
N ASP A 6 15.11 -9.85 18.69
CA ASP A 6 14.86 -8.42 18.54
C ASP A 6 14.05 -8.20 17.25
N THR A 7 12.73 -8.06 17.40
CA THR A 7 11.80 -7.94 16.27
C THR A 7 11.87 -6.57 15.58
N ASN A 8 12.57 -5.59 16.14
CA ASN A 8 12.68 -4.25 15.55
C ASN A 8 13.77 -4.17 14.47
N ASN A 9 14.77 -5.06 14.53
CA ASN A 9 15.91 -5.07 13.61
C ASN A 9 16.25 -6.48 13.08
N ASN A 10 15.40 -7.47 13.38
CA ASN A 10 15.54 -8.86 12.95
C ASN A 10 16.87 -9.53 13.39
N VAL A 11 17.45 -9.13 14.54
CA VAL A 11 18.66 -9.77 15.07
C VAL A 11 18.38 -10.64 16.29
N ILE A 12 19.24 -11.65 16.50
CA ILE A 12 19.24 -12.43 17.74
C ILE A 12 20.34 -11.86 18.64
N ARG A 13 19.98 -11.50 19.87
CA ARG A 13 20.93 -11.03 20.89
C ARG A 13 21.09 -12.09 21.97
N SER A 14 22.24 -12.09 22.63
CA SER A 14 22.57 -13.00 23.71
C SER A 14 23.14 -12.26 24.90
N VAL A 15 22.79 -12.74 26.08
CA VAL A 15 23.13 -12.14 27.36
C VAL A 15 23.62 -13.23 28.31
N ASN A 16 24.76 -13.00 28.96
CA ASN A 16 25.27 -13.90 29.98
C ASN A 16 24.76 -13.45 31.36
N LEU A 17 23.87 -14.24 31.95
CA LEU A 17 23.24 -13.93 33.24
C LEU A 17 24.15 -14.25 34.44
N ASN A 18 25.30 -14.89 34.22
CA ASN A 18 26.19 -15.36 35.27
C ASN A 18 27.23 -14.30 35.70
N THR A 19 27.32 -13.17 35.01
CA THR A 19 28.28 -12.09 35.31
C THR A 19 27.56 -10.99 36.09
N GLY A 20 27.80 -10.96 37.41
CA GLY A 20 27.00 -10.22 38.39
C GLY A 20 26.96 -8.68 38.29
N GLU A 21 27.77 -8.03 37.45
CA GLU A 21 27.81 -6.55 37.42
C GLU A 21 27.91 -5.91 36.03
N THR A 22 28.14 -6.68 34.96
CA THR A 22 28.19 -6.13 33.59
C THR A 22 27.55 -7.11 32.60
N THR A 23 26.23 -7.04 32.47
CA THR A 23 25.50 -7.89 31.53
C THR A 23 25.61 -7.30 30.12
N MET A 24 26.74 -7.53 29.44
CA MET A 24 26.91 -7.08 28.06
C MET A 24 26.00 -7.87 27.11
N VAL A 25 25.27 -7.12 26.27
CA VAL A 25 24.40 -7.66 25.22
C VAL A 25 25.23 -7.84 23.96
N HIS A 26 25.34 -9.07 23.46
CA HIS A 26 26.04 -9.38 22.21
C HIS A 26 25.06 -9.79 21.12
N THR A 27 25.24 -9.29 19.89
CA THR A 27 24.53 -9.82 18.73
C THR A 27 25.14 -11.17 18.34
N LEU A 28 24.29 -12.19 18.16
CA LEU A 28 24.71 -13.52 17.76
C LEU A 28 24.99 -13.54 16.25
N GLU A 29 26.22 -13.85 15.86
CA GLU A 29 26.56 -14.09 14.45
C GLU A 29 26.10 -15.49 14.02
N LEU A 30 25.15 -15.55 13.10
CA LEU A 30 24.67 -16.81 12.52
C LEU A 30 25.59 -17.25 11.38
N LYS A 31 26.50 -18.19 11.65
CA LYS A 31 27.37 -18.79 10.64
C LYS A 31 26.60 -19.85 9.84
N GLY A 32 26.74 -19.83 8.52
CA GLY A 32 26.13 -20.84 7.62
C GLY A 32 24.65 -20.61 7.30
N VAL A 33 24.05 -19.51 7.78
CA VAL A 33 22.71 -19.09 7.38
C VAL A 33 22.85 -18.09 6.24
N GLN A 34 22.40 -18.47 5.04
CA GLN A 34 22.38 -17.56 3.91
C GLN A 34 21.33 -16.47 4.20
N VAL A 35 21.74 -15.19 4.14
CA VAL A 35 20.81 -14.06 4.28
C VAL A 35 19.74 -14.22 3.21
N PRO A 36 18.43 -14.08 3.53
CA PRO A 36 17.39 -14.12 2.51
C PRO A 36 17.77 -13.14 1.40
N SER A 37 17.92 -13.62 0.17
CA SER A 37 18.19 -12.71 -0.93
C SER A 37 17.02 -11.74 -1.02
N THR A 38 17.32 -10.45 -1.18
CA THR A 38 16.34 -9.46 -1.61
C THR A 38 15.99 -9.80 -3.05
N MET A 39 15.19 -10.84 -3.24
CA MET A 39 14.67 -11.20 -4.54
C MET A 39 13.96 -9.96 -5.09
N PRO A 40 14.27 -9.52 -6.33
CA PRO A 40 13.42 -8.53 -6.99
C PRO A 40 11.99 -9.05 -6.90
N LYS A 41 11.06 -8.21 -6.44
CA LYS A 41 9.63 -8.56 -6.33
C LYS A 41 9.23 -9.13 -7.70
N SER A 42 9.10 -10.45 -7.82
CA SER A 42 8.57 -11.07 -9.03
C SER A 42 7.25 -10.38 -9.36
N PRO A 43 6.89 -10.16 -10.64
CA PRO A 43 5.58 -9.62 -10.98
C PRO A 43 4.55 -10.51 -10.29
N LYS A 44 3.90 -9.98 -9.25
CA LYS A 44 2.89 -10.71 -8.49
C LYS A 44 1.79 -10.98 -9.49
N ARG A 45 1.70 -12.20 -9.98
CA ARG A 45 0.56 -12.65 -10.78
C ARG A 45 -0.70 -12.30 -9.98
N LEU A 46 -1.54 -11.43 -10.54
CA LEU A 46 -2.82 -10.98 -9.99
C LEU A 46 -3.77 -12.17 -9.79
N GLN A 47 -3.56 -12.93 -8.72
CA GLN A 47 -4.59 -13.71 -8.05
C GLN A 47 -4.96 -13.09 -6.70
N ARG A 48 -4.49 -11.87 -6.41
CA ARG A 48 -5.02 -11.09 -5.30
C ARG A 48 -6.37 -10.52 -5.73
N ARG A 49 -7.42 -11.33 -5.56
CA ARG A 49 -8.77 -10.78 -5.43
C ARG A 49 -8.70 -9.63 -4.41
N PRO A 50 -9.44 -8.52 -4.63
CA PRO A 50 -9.66 -7.56 -3.57
C PRO A 50 -10.00 -8.32 -2.30
N SER A 51 -9.40 -7.93 -1.17
CA SER A 51 -9.69 -8.58 0.09
C SER A 51 -11.21 -8.65 0.30
N ALA A 52 -11.71 -9.70 0.92
CA ALA A 52 -13.17 -9.88 1.07
C ALA A 52 -13.84 -8.70 1.83
N ASP A 53 -13.06 -7.92 2.57
CA ASP A 53 -13.47 -6.72 3.29
C ASP A 53 -13.25 -5.39 2.53
N ALA A 54 -12.70 -5.44 1.31
CA ALA A 54 -12.40 -4.27 0.50
C ALA A 54 -13.66 -3.65 -0.11
N GLN A 55 -13.80 -2.34 0.06
CA GLN A 55 -14.79 -1.57 -0.67
C GLN A 55 -14.29 -1.38 -2.10
N ASN A 56 -15.03 -1.90 -3.08
CA ASN A 56 -14.70 -1.71 -4.49
C ASN A 56 -15.38 -0.42 -5.01
N ILE A 57 -14.62 0.45 -5.65
CA ILE A 57 -15.06 1.69 -6.29
C ILE A 57 -14.76 1.57 -7.78
N ARG A 58 -15.77 1.70 -8.63
CA ARG A 58 -15.59 1.67 -10.08
C ARG A 58 -15.56 3.08 -10.63
N ILE A 59 -14.53 3.37 -11.41
CA ILE A 59 -14.36 4.64 -12.11
C ILE A 59 -14.86 4.50 -13.54
N GLU A 60 -15.27 5.62 -14.13
CA GLU A 60 -15.66 5.67 -15.53
C GLU A 60 -14.46 5.34 -16.45
N PRO A 61 -14.71 4.72 -17.62
CA PRO A 61 -13.64 4.40 -18.56
C PRO A 61 -12.84 5.63 -19.02
N ILE A 62 -11.52 5.50 -18.98
CA ILE A 62 -10.58 6.54 -19.43
C ILE A 62 -10.15 6.26 -20.87
N SER A 63 -10.25 7.28 -21.73
CA SER A 63 -9.75 7.23 -23.11
C SER A 63 -8.42 7.98 -23.31
N ALA A 64 -7.96 8.77 -22.34
CA ALA A 64 -6.71 9.52 -22.43
C ALA A 64 -5.47 8.62 -22.54
N MET A 65 -4.45 9.08 -23.27
CA MET A 65 -3.18 8.35 -23.46
C MET A 65 -2.22 8.49 -22.30
N LYS A 66 -2.31 9.58 -21.55
CA LYS A 66 -1.50 9.85 -20.37
C LYS A 66 -2.25 10.75 -19.39
N GLY A 67 -1.76 10.86 -18.17
CA GLY A 67 -2.39 11.70 -17.18
C GLY A 67 -2.10 11.24 -15.78
N ASP A 68 -2.86 11.78 -14.83
CA ASP A 68 -2.66 11.54 -13.41
C ASP A 68 -3.95 10.97 -12.79
N LEU A 69 -3.77 9.96 -11.94
CA LEU A 69 -4.78 9.45 -11.03
C LEU A 69 -4.55 10.13 -9.68
N HIS A 70 -5.50 10.95 -9.25
CA HIS A 70 -5.46 11.66 -7.97
C HIS A 70 -6.23 10.85 -6.93
N LEU A 71 -5.51 10.15 -6.06
CA LEU A 71 -6.13 9.53 -4.88
C LEU A 71 -6.52 10.64 -3.91
N ASP A 72 -7.81 10.70 -3.55
CA ASP A 72 -8.35 11.67 -2.59
C ASP A 72 -9.28 10.96 -1.60
N ILE A 73 -8.69 10.45 -0.52
CA ILE A 73 -9.44 9.73 0.50
C ILE A 73 -9.74 10.67 1.66
N SER A 74 -11.02 10.93 1.90
CA SER A 74 -11.47 11.78 3.01
C SER A 74 -11.98 10.95 4.18
N LEU A 75 -11.89 11.52 5.38
CA LEU A 75 -12.46 10.96 6.60
C LEU A 75 -13.68 11.79 7.03
N LEU A 76 -14.58 11.17 7.80
CA LEU A 76 -15.66 11.90 8.45
C LEU A 76 -15.11 12.89 9.49
N PRO A 77 -15.89 13.92 9.88
CA PRO A 77 -15.54 14.77 11.01
C PRO A 77 -15.20 13.94 12.25
N GLU A 78 -14.26 14.44 13.06
CA GLU A 78 -13.69 13.79 14.27
C GLU A 78 -12.67 12.68 14.03
N TYR A 79 -12.49 12.21 12.79
CA TYR A 79 -11.46 11.21 12.47
C TYR A 79 -10.22 11.86 11.85
N HIS A 80 -9.06 11.26 12.14
CA HIS A 80 -7.78 11.61 11.54
C HIS A 80 -7.06 10.35 11.05
N PHE A 81 -6.13 10.52 10.10
CA PHE A 81 -5.22 9.46 9.71
C PHE A 81 -4.30 9.09 10.89
N SER A 82 -4.01 7.79 11.04
CA SER A 82 -3.11 7.32 12.10
C SER A 82 -1.71 7.90 11.92
N LYS A 83 -1.07 8.28 13.03
CA LYS A 83 0.33 8.73 13.06
C LYS A 83 1.29 7.56 13.28
N GLU A 84 0.77 6.43 13.77
CA GLU A 84 1.49 5.22 14.14
C GLU A 84 1.58 4.23 12.97
N ALA A 85 0.62 4.28 12.03
CA ALA A 85 0.55 3.41 10.88
C ALA A 85 0.25 4.21 9.59
N ASP A 86 1.21 4.21 8.66
CA ASP A 86 1.05 4.88 7.39
C ASP A 86 -0.02 4.20 6.52
N SER A 87 -0.96 5.01 6.01
CA SER A 87 -1.86 4.57 4.96
C SER A 87 -1.11 4.44 3.64
N LYS A 88 -1.39 3.38 2.88
CA LYS A 88 -0.59 2.99 1.70
C LYS A 88 -1.46 2.64 0.51
N PHE A 89 -0.89 2.74 -0.69
CA PHE A 89 -1.50 2.25 -1.92
C PHE A 89 -0.56 1.30 -2.67
N GLU A 90 -1.14 0.36 -3.42
CA GLU A 90 -0.46 -0.53 -4.36
C GLU A 90 -1.36 -0.60 -5.61
N ALA A 91 -0.80 -0.23 -6.77
CA ALA A 91 -1.45 -0.29 -8.06
C ALA A 91 -1.03 -1.56 -8.81
N ASP A 92 -1.99 -2.17 -9.48
CA ASP A 92 -1.81 -3.32 -10.34
C ASP A 92 -2.43 -3.03 -11.71
N VAL A 93 -1.85 -3.59 -12.79
CA VAL A 93 -2.32 -3.34 -14.16
C VAL A 93 -2.62 -4.66 -14.88
N GLU A 94 -3.74 -4.70 -15.59
CA GLU A 94 -4.17 -5.84 -16.42
C GLU A 94 -4.65 -5.38 -17.81
N PRO A 95 -4.08 -5.88 -18.92
CA PRO A 95 -2.87 -6.69 -18.98
C PRO A 95 -1.64 -5.88 -18.55
N SER A 96 -0.57 -6.56 -18.13
CA SER A 96 0.61 -5.95 -17.50
C SER A 96 1.36 -4.93 -18.39
N ASP A 97 1.12 -4.98 -19.69
CA ASP A 97 1.71 -4.12 -20.72
C ASP A 97 0.70 -3.11 -21.31
N GLY A 98 -0.50 -2.99 -20.74
CA GLY A 98 -1.52 -2.05 -21.24
C GLY A 98 -1.25 -0.61 -20.82
N VAL A 99 -0.85 -0.41 -19.57
CA VAL A 99 -0.63 0.91 -18.96
C VAL A 99 0.61 0.86 -18.07
N LEU A 100 1.51 1.82 -18.23
CA LEU A 100 2.58 2.11 -17.28
C LEU A 100 2.03 3.05 -16.21
N VAL A 101 2.19 2.70 -14.94
CA VAL A 101 1.76 3.53 -13.81
C VAL A 101 2.93 3.74 -12.86
N GLU A 102 3.17 5.00 -12.47
CA GLU A 102 4.28 5.40 -11.62
C GLU A 102 3.84 6.44 -10.57
N PRO A 103 4.08 6.21 -9.26
CA PRO A 103 4.65 5.01 -8.66
C PRO A 103 3.63 3.85 -8.60
N MET A 104 4.13 2.59 -8.59
CA MET A 104 3.29 1.40 -8.43
C MET A 104 2.87 1.15 -6.97
N ASP A 105 3.65 1.62 -6.01
CA ASP A 105 3.32 1.56 -4.59
C ASP A 105 3.81 2.80 -3.85
N GLY A 106 3.13 3.17 -2.76
CA GLY A 106 3.46 4.38 -2.01
C GLY A 106 2.60 4.59 -0.77
N THR A 107 2.80 5.73 -0.12
CA THR A 107 2.06 6.18 1.07
C THR A 107 1.09 7.30 0.69
N LEU A 108 -0.07 7.32 1.33
CA LEU A 108 -0.93 8.52 1.33
C LEU A 108 -0.32 9.57 2.25
N ASN A 109 -0.45 10.84 1.90
CA ASN A 109 -0.04 11.94 2.77
C ASN A 109 -0.98 12.08 3.98
N SER A 110 -0.72 13.04 4.86
CA SER A 110 -1.53 13.32 6.06
C SER A 110 -2.97 13.75 5.76
N GLU A 111 -3.25 14.15 4.52
CA GLU A 111 -4.57 14.56 4.03
C GLU A 111 -5.31 13.41 3.31
N GLY A 112 -4.66 12.25 3.16
CA GLY A 112 -5.25 11.09 2.48
C GLY A 112 -5.06 11.08 0.97
N SER A 113 -4.14 11.90 0.44
CA SER A 113 -3.91 12.05 -1.00
C SER A 113 -2.58 11.48 -1.48
N ALA A 114 -2.57 11.07 -2.76
CA ALA A 114 -1.38 10.68 -3.52
C ALA A 114 -1.66 10.79 -5.02
N ILE A 115 -0.61 10.88 -5.83
CA ILE A 115 -0.71 11.01 -7.29
C ILE A 115 0.00 9.83 -7.94
N LEU A 116 -0.66 9.20 -8.91
CA LEU A 116 -0.08 8.18 -9.76
C LEU A 116 -0.15 8.64 -11.20
N HIS A 117 1.00 8.76 -11.85
CA HIS A 117 1.08 9.07 -13.26
C HIS A 117 0.81 7.81 -14.07
N PHE A 118 -0.02 7.91 -15.09
CA PHE A 118 -0.25 6.82 -16.04
C PHE A 118 0.15 7.23 -17.45
N THR A 119 0.66 6.26 -18.20
CA THR A 119 0.89 6.38 -19.65
C THR A 119 0.51 5.06 -20.30
N ARG A 120 -0.39 5.10 -21.28
CA ARG A 120 -0.80 3.90 -22.02
C ARG A 120 0.34 3.45 -22.93
N SER A 121 0.74 2.19 -22.77
CA SER A 121 1.79 1.58 -23.59
C SER A 121 1.25 1.09 -24.93
N ALA A 122 -0.06 0.78 -25.00
CA ALA A 122 -0.76 0.40 -26.22
C ALA A 122 -2.24 0.85 -26.20
N GLN A 123 -2.84 0.97 -27.38
CA GLN A 123 -4.26 1.24 -27.58
C GLN A 123 -5.11 -0.03 -27.40
N ILE A 124 -4.94 -0.67 -26.24
CA ILE A 124 -5.70 -1.86 -25.85
C ILE A 124 -6.56 -1.53 -24.65
N SER A 125 -7.63 -2.31 -24.46
CA SER A 125 -8.39 -2.29 -23.22
C SER A 125 -7.50 -2.76 -22.07
N ALA A 126 -7.47 -1.99 -21.00
CA ALA A 126 -6.72 -2.31 -19.79
C ALA A 126 -7.50 -1.89 -18.56
N THR A 127 -7.12 -2.40 -17.39
CA THR A 127 -7.68 -2.02 -16.10
C THR A 127 -6.53 -1.80 -15.15
N VAL A 128 -6.49 -0.62 -14.53
CA VAL A 128 -5.63 -0.34 -13.39
C VAL A 128 -6.46 -0.52 -12.13
N ARG A 129 -5.99 -1.34 -11.20
CA ARG A 129 -6.59 -1.49 -9.87
C ARG A 129 -5.68 -0.84 -8.84
N VAL A 130 -6.18 0.17 -8.14
CA VAL A 130 -5.44 0.84 -7.06
C VAL A 130 -6.03 0.39 -5.72
N ASN A 131 -5.26 -0.40 -4.97
CA ASN A 131 -5.66 -0.89 -3.65
C ASN A 131 -5.09 0.03 -2.58
N CYS A 132 -5.95 0.63 -1.75
CA CYS A 132 -5.56 1.48 -0.64
C CYS A 132 -5.84 0.80 0.71
N LYS A 133 -4.88 0.86 1.61
CA LYS A 133 -5.03 0.50 3.02
C LYS A 133 -5.03 1.78 3.85
N VAL A 134 -6.18 2.11 4.41
CA VAL A 134 -6.40 3.36 5.13
C VAL A 134 -6.46 3.08 6.62
N TYR A 135 -5.58 3.70 7.39
CA TYR A 135 -5.55 3.63 8.86
C TYR A 135 -6.02 4.96 9.44
N TYR A 136 -7.02 4.92 10.32
CA TYR A 136 -7.67 6.12 10.85
C TYR A 136 -8.26 5.88 12.24
N CYS A 137 -8.34 6.93 13.05
CA CYS A 137 -8.80 6.88 14.44
C CYS A 137 -9.50 8.19 14.80
N LYS A 138 -10.21 8.18 15.94
CA LYS A 138 -10.48 9.41 16.68
C LYS A 138 -9.39 9.61 17.73
N GLU A 139 -9.31 10.83 18.26
CA GLU A 139 -8.44 11.12 19.40
C GLU A 139 -8.77 10.18 20.58
N ASP A 140 -7.73 9.63 21.22
CA ASP A 140 -7.83 8.69 22.34
C ASP A 140 -8.59 7.36 22.05
N GLU A 141 -8.94 7.07 20.80
CA GLU A 141 -9.56 5.81 20.40
C GLU A 141 -8.61 4.86 19.66
N VAL A 142 -8.99 3.59 19.56
CA VAL A 142 -8.24 2.59 18.81
C VAL A 142 -8.36 2.85 17.31
N CYS A 143 -7.22 2.93 16.62
CA CYS A 143 -7.20 3.07 15.17
C CYS A 143 -7.77 1.84 14.46
N LEU A 144 -8.57 2.12 13.45
CA LEU A 144 -9.20 1.15 12.56
C LEU A 144 -8.46 1.12 11.22
N TYR A 145 -8.71 0.07 10.45
CA TYR A 145 -8.27 0.01 9.05
C TYR A 145 -9.45 -0.22 8.12
N GLN A 146 -9.37 0.33 6.91
CA GLN A 146 -10.32 0.08 5.82
C GLN A 146 -9.55 -0.17 4.52
N ASN A 147 -9.90 -1.25 3.84
CA ASN A 147 -9.40 -1.56 2.50
C ASN A 147 -10.31 -0.93 1.45
N LEU A 148 -9.74 -0.20 0.49
CA LEU A 148 -10.41 0.36 -0.67
C LEU A 148 -9.75 -0.19 -1.94
N ALA A 149 -10.52 -0.43 -3.00
CA ALA A 149 -10.02 -0.86 -4.29
C ALA A 149 -10.70 -0.05 -5.40
N PHE A 150 -9.95 0.84 -6.04
CA PHE A 150 -10.42 1.58 -7.21
C PHE A 150 -10.15 0.75 -8.47
N GLU A 151 -11.20 0.45 -9.23
CA GLU A 151 -11.10 -0.17 -10.55
C GLU A 151 -11.22 0.92 -11.62
N VAL A 152 -10.13 1.13 -12.35
CA VAL A 152 -9.98 2.19 -13.36
C VAL A 152 -9.86 1.54 -14.74
N PRO A 153 -10.97 1.42 -15.50
CA PRO A 153 -10.94 0.85 -16.85
C PRO A 153 -10.39 1.85 -17.88
N PHE A 154 -9.63 1.36 -18.85
CA PHE A 154 -9.14 2.10 -20.01
C PHE A 154 -9.78 1.54 -21.27
N SER A 155 -10.41 2.40 -22.08
CA SER A 155 -11.06 2.00 -23.34
C SER A 155 -10.03 1.71 -24.42
N ALA A 156 -10.31 0.75 -25.32
CA ALA A 156 -9.43 0.50 -26.48
C ALA A 156 -9.30 1.75 -27.35
N ASP A 157 -10.41 2.47 -27.54
CA ASP A 157 -10.42 3.77 -28.17
C ASP A 157 -9.64 4.76 -27.30
N SER A 158 -8.60 5.35 -27.88
CA SER A 158 -7.74 6.31 -27.18
C SER A 158 -7.75 7.65 -27.87
N GLU A 159 -7.81 8.72 -27.09
CA GLU A 159 -7.56 10.07 -27.56
C GLU A 159 -6.14 10.49 -27.15
N SER A 160 -5.44 11.19 -28.04
CA SER A 160 -4.13 11.80 -27.74
C SER A 160 -4.31 13.02 -26.82
N SER A 161 -4.84 12.79 -25.63
CA SER A 161 -5.13 13.77 -24.59
C SER A 161 -4.44 13.41 -23.28
N THR A 162 -4.24 14.43 -22.44
CA THR A 162 -3.83 14.29 -21.04
C THR A 162 -5.06 14.46 -20.16
N ALA A 163 -5.24 13.61 -19.15
CA ALA A 163 -6.38 13.71 -18.23
C ALA A 163 -5.98 13.74 -16.75
N GLU A 164 -6.78 14.42 -15.94
CA GLU A 164 -6.69 14.45 -14.48
C GLU A 164 -7.89 13.69 -13.94
N ILE A 165 -7.68 12.52 -13.33
CA ILE A 165 -8.76 11.60 -12.95
C ILE A 165 -8.84 11.51 -11.42
N PRO A 166 -9.89 12.05 -10.79
CA PRO A 166 -10.08 11.96 -9.35
C PRO A 166 -10.54 10.54 -8.94
N LEU A 167 -9.82 9.96 -7.99
CA LEU A 167 -10.13 8.69 -7.32
C LEU A 167 -10.55 8.99 -5.87
N SER A 168 -11.74 9.56 -5.73
CA SER A 168 -12.21 10.06 -4.43
C SER A 168 -13.09 9.07 -3.68
N TYR A 169 -12.91 8.98 -2.36
CA TYR A 169 -13.79 8.20 -1.49
C TYR A 169 -13.80 8.74 -0.05
N THR A 170 -14.97 8.79 0.57
CA THR A 170 -15.11 9.13 2.00
C THR A 170 -15.26 7.87 2.84
N VAL A 171 -14.30 7.63 3.74
CA VAL A 171 -14.30 6.46 4.64
C VAL A 171 -15.49 6.51 5.58
N GLN A 172 -16.30 5.45 5.54
CA GLN A 172 -17.43 5.25 6.45
C GLN A 172 -17.03 4.21 7.50
N PRO A 173 -16.93 4.59 8.80
CA PRO A 173 -16.63 3.66 9.86
C PRO A 173 -17.68 2.55 9.94
N LYS A 174 -17.24 1.28 9.94
CA LYS A 174 -18.16 0.16 10.16
C LYS A 174 -18.66 0.25 11.60
N LYS A 175 -19.98 0.41 11.79
CA LYS A 175 -20.59 0.33 13.12
C LYS A 175 -20.28 -1.04 13.72
N ARG A 176 -19.72 -1.07 14.93
CA ARG A 176 -19.67 -2.30 15.73
C ARG A 176 -21.13 -2.67 16.06
N LEU A 177 -21.57 -3.81 15.55
CA LEU A 177 -22.83 -4.45 15.94
C LEU A 177 -22.68 -5.08 17.34
#